data_AF-A0A959ZGG4-F1
#
_entry.id   AF-A0A959ZGG4-F1
#
_cell.length_a   1.000
_cell.length_b   1.000
_cell.length_c   1.000
_cell.angle_alpha   90.00
_cell.angle_beta   90.00
_cell.angle_gamma   90.00
#
_symmetry.space_group_name_H-M   'P 1'
#
loop_
_entity.id
_entity.type
_entity.pdbx_description
1 polymer ?
#
loop_
_entity_poly.entity_id
_entity_poly.type
_entity_poly.pdbx_seq_one_letter_code
_entity_poly.pdbx_strand_id
1 'polypeptide(L)'
;MGKENFSEKAGQAYSTVRDNQHVRRLIEDEELRASLIAAALAGRKALQRIQTNRSSAVESVTQDKRVKKELQSAADSLRDAAERIREPKRKKRHPIRNILLVGVVTGGLVLVFSESARKSLLDAIFGAEEEFVYTSTTSTETAQTNGTPVGE
;
A
#
# COMPACT_ATOMS: atom_id res chain seq x y z
N MET A 1 -8.09 0.83 33.86
CA MET A 1 -9.06 1.59 33.03
C MET A 1 -8.29 2.22 31.88
N GLY A 2 -8.56 1.89 30.61
CA GLY A 2 -7.77 2.44 29.49
C GLY A 2 -7.96 1.87 28.09
N LYS A 3 -9.14 1.30 27.75
CA LYS A 3 -9.39 0.70 26.42
C LYS A 3 -10.45 1.46 25.59
N GLU A 4 -10.75 2.72 25.93
CA GLU A 4 -11.90 3.43 25.35
C GLU A 4 -11.52 4.48 24.30
N ASN A 5 -10.22 4.80 24.17
CA ASN A 5 -9.82 6.02 23.46
C ASN A 5 -9.55 5.85 21.96
N PHE A 6 -9.41 4.63 21.42
CA PHE A 6 -9.06 4.44 20.00
C PHE A 6 -10.28 4.31 19.11
N SER A 7 -11.28 3.51 19.53
CA SER A 7 -12.52 3.31 18.78
C SER A 7 -13.34 4.60 18.70
N GLU A 8 -13.42 5.36 19.80
CA GLU A 8 -14.08 6.66 19.80
C GLU A 8 -13.34 7.71 18.96
N LYS A 9 -12.00 7.77 19.03
CA LYS A 9 -11.21 8.68 18.17
C LYS A 9 -11.32 8.30 16.70
N ALA A 10 -11.33 7.01 16.37
CA ALA A 10 -11.53 6.53 15.02
C ALA A 10 -12.95 6.87 14.51
N GLY A 11 -13.98 6.67 15.34
CA GLY A 11 -15.37 7.02 15.03
C GLY A 11 -15.57 8.53 14.85
N GLN A 12 -14.96 9.35 15.70
CA GLN A 12 -15.00 10.81 15.61
C GLN A 12 -14.23 11.34 14.39
N ALA A 13 -13.09 10.72 14.04
CA ALA A 13 -12.37 11.03 12.81
C ALA A 13 -13.21 10.64 11.58
N TYR A 14 -13.93 9.52 11.63
CA TYR A 14 -14.80 9.08 10.53
C TYR A 14 -15.99 10.03 10.31
N SER A 15 -16.61 10.51 11.40
CA SER A 15 -17.73 11.47 11.31
C SER A 15 -17.27 12.86 10.85
N THR A 16 -16.14 13.38 11.35
CA THR A 16 -15.59 14.66 10.89
C THR A 16 -15.09 14.62 9.44
N VAL A 17 -14.60 13.48 8.97
CA VAL A 17 -14.28 13.27 7.55
C VAL A 17 -15.55 13.27 6.71
N ARG A 18 -16.62 12.59 7.14
CA ARG A 18 -17.91 12.54 6.43
C ARG A 18 -18.62 13.89 6.35
N ASP A 19 -18.49 14.73 7.37
CA ASP A 19 -19.08 16.08 7.40
C ASP A 19 -18.24 17.12 6.66
N ASN A 20 -17.06 16.75 6.18
CA ASN A 20 -16.22 17.62 5.38
C ASN A 20 -16.75 17.72 3.94
N GLN A 21 -17.00 18.95 3.46
CA GLN A 21 -17.46 19.25 2.10
C GLN A 21 -16.61 18.57 1.00
N HIS A 22 -15.32 18.37 1.26
CA HIS A 22 -14.42 17.69 0.33
C HIS A 22 -14.73 16.19 0.17
N VAL A 23 -15.24 15.54 1.22
CA VAL A 23 -15.58 14.11 1.21
C VAL A 23 -16.97 13.89 0.60
N ARG A 24 -17.90 14.83 0.81
CA ARG A 24 -19.18 14.84 0.08
C ARG A 24 -18.96 14.98 -1.43
N ARG A 25 -18.07 15.87 -1.86
CA ARG A 25 -17.72 16.01 -3.29
C ARG A 25 -17.00 14.79 -3.87
N LEU A 26 -16.11 14.13 -3.11
CA LEU A 26 -15.53 12.85 -3.51
C LEU A 26 -16.59 11.74 -3.70
N ILE A 27 -17.71 11.86 -3.01
CA ILE A 27 -18.84 10.92 -3.08
C ILE A 27 -19.86 11.34 -4.16
N GLU A 28 -20.01 12.63 -4.45
CA GLU A 28 -21.04 13.18 -5.35
C GLU A 28 -20.53 13.45 -6.77
N ASP A 29 -19.22 13.67 -6.97
CA ASP A 29 -18.64 13.95 -8.28
C ASP A 29 -18.34 12.65 -9.04
N GLU A 30 -19.22 12.32 -9.98
CA GLU A 30 -19.14 11.13 -10.82
C GLU A 30 -17.88 11.13 -11.70
N GLU A 31 -17.44 12.29 -12.18
CA GLU A 31 -16.23 12.37 -13.00
C GLU A 31 -14.97 12.15 -12.17
N LEU A 32 -14.95 12.69 -10.94
CA LEU A 32 -13.87 12.45 -10.00
C LEU A 32 -13.75 10.96 -9.65
N ARG A 33 -14.88 10.30 -9.42
CA ARG A 33 -14.93 8.85 -9.20
C ARG A 33 -14.45 8.07 -10.42
N ALA A 34 -14.90 8.43 -11.61
CA ALA A 34 -14.47 7.80 -12.84
C ALA A 34 -12.96 7.94 -13.05
N SER A 35 -12.39 9.12 -12.83
CA SER A 35 -10.93 9.35 -12.91
C SER A 35 -10.15 8.53 -11.89
N LEU A 36 -10.62 8.43 -10.64
CA LEU A 36 -9.96 7.61 -9.61
C LEU A 36 -10.03 6.10 -9.93
N ILE A 37 -11.18 5.63 -10.40
CA ILE A 37 -11.36 4.23 -10.81
C ILE A 37 -10.48 3.92 -12.02
N ALA A 38 -10.43 4.81 -13.01
CA ALA A 38 -9.58 4.66 -14.18
C ALA A 38 -8.10 4.60 -13.79
N ALA A 39 -7.66 5.48 -12.88
CA ALA A 39 -6.30 5.47 -12.36
C ALA A 39 -5.96 4.15 -11.66
N ALA A 40 -6.84 3.67 -10.77
CA ALA A 40 -6.65 2.42 -10.04
C ALA A 40 -6.60 1.21 -10.99
N LEU A 41 -7.46 1.18 -12.01
CA LEU A 41 -7.53 0.10 -12.98
C LEU A 41 -6.28 0.05 -13.88
N ALA A 42 -5.81 1.20 -14.36
CA ALA A 42 -4.58 1.31 -15.14
C ALA A 42 -3.35 0.93 -14.28
N GLY A 43 -3.28 1.42 -13.04
CA GLY A 43 -2.22 1.06 -12.10
C GLY A 43 -2.18 -0.44 -11.79
N ARG A 44 -3.35 -1.07 -11.59
CA ARG A 44 -3.46 -2.52 -11.39
C ARG A 44 -2.98 -3.30 -12.61
N LYS A 45 -3.36 -2.89 -13.83
CA LYS A 45 -2.88 -3.53 -15.07
C LYS A 45 -1.36 -3.43 -15.21
N ALA A 46 -0.78 -2.26 -14.91
CA ALA A 46 0.66 -2.07 -14.89
C ALA A 46 1.33 -3.02 -13.89
N LEU A 47 0.80 -3.10 -12.66
CA LEU A 47 1.33 -3.97 -11.61
C LEU A 47 1.22 -5.45 -11.98
N GLN A 48 0.08 -5.91 -12.48
CA GLN A 48 -0.10 -7.29 -12.94
C GLN A 48 0.89 -7.65 -14.03
N ARG A 49 1.16 -6.73 -14.95
CA ARG A 49 2.16 -6.93 -16.00
C ARG A 49 3.57 -7.02 -15.43
N ILE A 50 3.93 -6.15 -14.48
CA ILE A 50 5.20 -6.23 -13.76
C ILE A 50 5.34 -7.57 -13.02
N GLN A 51 4.29 -8.03 -12.34
CA GLN A 51 4.28 -9.29 -11.61
C GLN A 51 4.33 -10.53 -12.52
N THR A 52 3.69 -10.45 -13.70
CA THR A 52 3.67 -11.55 -14.68
C THR A 52 5.01 -11.65 -15.41
N ASN A 53 5.72 -10.53 -15.58
CA ASN A 53 7.03 -10.52 -16.18
C ASN A 53 8.07 -10.98 -15.16
N ARG A 54 8.91 -11.96 -15.50
CA ARG A 54 9.94 -12.49 -14.57
C ARG A 54 11.09 -11.50 -14.31
N SER A 55 11.13 -10.38 -15.03
CA SER A 55 12.14 -9.33 -14.86
C SER A 55 11.90 -8.52 -13.59
N SER A 56 12.96 -7.90 -13.05
CA SER A 56 12.84 -7.04 -11.87
C SER A 56 11.81 -5.93 -12.10
N ALA A 57 11.17 -5.45 -11.03
CA ALA A 57 10.15 -4.40 -11.14
C ALA A 57 10.71 -3.13 -11.80
N VAL A 58 11.98 -2.83 -11.54
CA VAL A 58 12.70 -1.70 -12.14
C VAL A 58 12.86 -1.92 -13.64
N GLU A 59 13.33 -3.09 -14.06
CA GLU A 59 13.47 -3.46 -15.48
C GLU A 59 12.13 -3.38 -16.23
N SER A 60 11.05 -3.86 -15.61
CA SER A 60 9.73 -3.85 -16.22
C SER A 60 9.19 -2.44 -16.41
N VAL A 61 9.44 -1.53 -15.46
CA VAL A 61 9.04 -0.12 -15.59
C VAL A 61 9.91 0.62 -16.62
N THR A 62 11.20 0.30 -16.72
CA THR A 62 12.12 0.96 -17.65
C THR A 62 12.07 0.41 -19.06
N GLN A 63 11.78 -0.87 -19.27
CA GLN A 63 11.83 -1.53 -20.58
C GLN A 63 10.45 -1.77 -21.20
N ASP A 64 9.40 -2.00 -20.40
CA ASP A 64 8.08 -2.34 -20.95
C ASP A 64 7.27 -1.09 -21.31
N LYS A 65 7.14 -0.82 -22.63
CA LYS A 65 6.36 0.30 -23.17
C LYS A 65 4.89 0.28 -22.73
N ARG A 66 4.30 -0.91 -22.51
CA ARG A 66 2.91 -1.03 -22.06
C ARG A 66 2.78 -0.68 -20.59
N VAL A 67 3.72 -1.10 -19.75
CA VAL A 67 3.78 -0.68 -18.34
C VAL A 67 3.89 0.84 -18.25
N LYS A 68 4.78 1.45 -19.03
CA LYS A 68 4.91 2.91 -19.08
C LYS A 68 3.61 3.60 -19.49
N LYS A 69 2.91 3.08 -20.50
CA LYS A 69 1.64 3.64 -20.98
C LYS A 69 0.53 3.56 -19.93
N GLU A 70 0.40 2.44 -19.24
CA GLU A 70 -0.59 2.24 -18.17
C GLU A 70 -0.27 3.14 -16.96
N LEU A 71 1.01 3.26 -16.58
CA LEU A 71 1.45 4.18 -15.52
C LEU A 71 1.20 5.64 -15.88
N GLN A 72 1.45 6.02 -17.12
CA GLN A 72 1.16 7.38 -17.61
C GLN A 72 -0.34 7.66 -17.59
N SER A 73 -1.16 6.73 -18.11
CA SER A 73 -2.63 6.85 -18.06
C SER A 73 -3.16 6.94 -16.63
N ALA A 74 -2.57 6.19 -15.69
CA ALA A 74 -2.91 6.25 -14.29
C ALA A 74 -2.54 7.62 -13.69
N ALA A 75 -1.34 8.12 -14.00
CA ALA A 75 -0.86 9.43 -13.54
C ALA A 75 -1.73 10.58 -14.07
N ASP A 76 -2.11 10.53 -15.35
CA ASP A 76 -2.99 11.53 -15.96
C ASP A 76 -4.37 11.52 -15.30
N SER A 77 -4.96 10.34 -15.09
CA SER A 77 -6.26 10.21 -14.41
C SER A 77 -6.21 10.67 -12.94
N LEU A 78 -5.11 10.40 -12.25
CA LEU A 78 -4.85 10.91 -10.89
C LEU A 78 -4.69 12.42 -10.86
N ARG A 79 -4.04 13.00 -11.87
CA ARG A 79 -3.85 14.44 -11.99
C ARG A 79 -5.17 15.13 -12.27
N ASP A 80 -5.98 14.58 -13.17
CA ASP A 80 -7.34 15.06 -13.44
C ASP A 80 -8.21 15.01 -12.17
N ALA A 81 -8.13 13.91 -11.41
CA ALA A 81 -8.79 13.81 -10.11
C ALA A 81 -8.26 14.86 -9.12
N ALA A 82 -6.95 15.07 -9.05
CA ALA A 82 -6.33 16.06 -8.16
C ALA A 82 -6.68 17.49 -8.54
N GLU A 83 -6.80 17.80 -9.83
CA GLU A 83 -7.22 19.10 -10.34
C GLU A 83 -8.70 19.37 -10.05
N ARG A 84 -9.57 18.36 -10.17
CA ARG A 84 -10.99 18.45 -9.75
C ARG A 84 -11.15 18.65 -8.24
N ILE A 85 -10.31 18.02 -7.42
CA ILE A 85 -10.25 18.26 -5.96
C ILE A 85 -9.72 19.68 -5.65
N ARG A 86 -8.90 20.25 -6.54
CA ARG A 86 -8.21 21.53 -6.37
C ARG A 86 -8.93 22.65 -7.11
N GLU A 87 -10.03 23.13 -6.54
CA GLU A 87 -10.71 24.35 -7.02
C GLU A 87 -9.76 25.55 -7.28
N PRO A 88 -10.08 26.43 -8.25
CA PRO A 88 -9.37 27.69 -8.42
C PRO A 88 -9.73 28.68 -7.29
N LYS A 89 -8.79 28.84 -6.36
CA LYS A 89 -8.55 29.99 -5.45
C LYS A 89 -9.66 30.41 -4.47
N ARG A 90 -9.49 29.99 -3.21
CA ARG A 90 -9.23 30.95 -2.12
C ARG A 90 -7.98 30.52 -1.35
N LYS A 91 -6.95 31.37 -1.39
CA LYS A 91 -5.62 31.11 -0.80
C LYS A 91 -5.74 31.02 0.73
N LYS A 92 -5.87 29.81 1.27
CA LYS A 92 -5.18 29.45 2.53
C LYS A 92 -4.21 28.34 2.18
N ARG A 93 -2.93 28.71 2.06
CA ARG A 93 -1.85 27.75 1.87
C ARG A 93 -1.80 26.92 3.15
N HIS A 94 -2.18 25.64 3.08
CA HIS A 94 -1.98 24.69 4.17
C HIS A 94 -0.64 23.96 3.92
N PRO A 95 0.50 24.48 4.41
CA PRO A 95 1.81 23.91 4.13
C PRO A 95 1.90 22.45 4.59
N ILE A 96 1.22 22.12 5.69
CA ILE A 96 1.17 20.77 6.27
C ILE A 96 0.55 19.76 5.29
N ARG A 97 -0.49 20.13 4.53
CA ARG A 97 -1.13 19.22 3.55
C ARG A 97 -0.18 18.87 2.41
N ASN A 98 0.57 19.85 1.92
CA ASN A 98 1.56 19.63 0.87
C ASN A 98 2.72 18.78 1.39
N ILE A 99 3.18 19.04 2.62
CA ILE A 99 4.23 18.24 3.26
C ILE A 99 3.77 16.79 3.48
N LEU A 100 2.52 16.58 3.90
CA LEU A 100 1.95 15.24 4.06
C LEU A 100 1.88 14.49 2.72
N LEU A 101 1.38 15.14 1.66
CA LEU A 101 1.31 14.55 0.32
C LEU A 101 2.71 14.18 -0.19
N VAL A 102 3.66 15.10 -0.09
CA VAL A 102 5.06 14.85 -0.50
C VAL A 102 5.69 13.77 0.38
N GLY A 103 5.39 13.73 1.67
CA GLY A 103 5.85 12.72 2.60
C GLY A 103 5.33 11.32 2.26
N VAL A 104 4.05 11.19 1.92
CA VAL A 104 3.46 9.91 1.51
C VAL A 104 4.04 9.44 0.17
N VAL A 105 4.17 10.34 -0.81
CA VAL A 105 4.76 9.99 -2.12
C VAL A 105 6.22 9.59 -1.95
N THR A 106 7.03 10.43 -1.30
CA THR A 106 8.46 10.18 -1.09
C THR A 106 8.68 8.93 -0.23
N GLY A 107 7.91 8.79 0.86
CA GLY A 107 7.95 7.62 1.73
C GLY A 107 7.57 6.34 0.99
N GLY A 108 6.52 6.38 0.16
CA GLY A 108 6.13 5.26 -0.70
C GLY A 108 7.21 4.87 -1.70
N LEU A 109 7.86 5.84 -2.35
CA LEU A 109 9.00 5.61 -3.23
C LEU A 109 10.16 4.95 -2.49
N VAL A 110 10.57 5.48 -1.34
CA VAL A 110 11.65 4.89 -0.53
C VAL A 110 11.33 3.45 -0.14
N LEU A 111 10.09 3.16 0.27
CA LEU A 111 9.67 1.79 0.56
C LEU A 111 9.74 0.89 -0.69
N VAL A 112 9.35 1.37 -1.87
CA VAL A 112 9.46 0.56 -3.09
C VAL A 112 10.92 0.26 -3.45
N PHE A 113 11.83 1.23 -3.33
CA PHE A 113 13.23 1.08 -3.72
C PHE A 113 14.14 0.46 -2.64
N SER A 114 13.73 0.47 -1.38
CA SER A 114 14.59 0.03 -0.26
C SER A 114 14.00 -1.16 0.50
N GLU A 115 14.62 -2.33 0.34
CA GLU A 115 14.32 -3.52 1.14
C GLU A 115 14.60 -3.31 2.62
N SER A 116 15.65 -2.56 2.96
CA SER A 116 15.98 -2.22 4.35
C SER A 116 14.93 -1.28 4.97
N ALA A 117 14.39 -0.32 4.22
CA ALA A 117 13.31 0.54 4.71
C ALA A 117 11.99 -0.23 4.90
N ARG A 118 11.68 -1.19 4.01
CA ARG A 118 10.55 -2.11 4.23
C ARG A 118 10.76 -2.92 5.50
N LYS A 119 11.95 -3.52 5.66
CA LYS A 119 12.26 -4.33 6.84
C LYS A 119 12.20 -3.51 8.12
N SER A 120 12.80 -2.33 8.16
CA SER A 120 12.71 -1.44 9.33
C SER A 120 11.29 -0.93 9.58
N LEU A 121 10.48 -0.72 8.55
CA LEU A 121 9.06 -0.40 8.73
C LEU A 121 8.30 -1.59 9.32
N LEU A 122 8.56 -2.81 8.84
CA LEU A 122 7.97 -4.03 9.40
C LEU A 122 8.43 -4.24 10.84
N ASP A 123 9.72 -4.11 11.14
CA ASP A 123 10.29 -4.21 12.49
C ASP A 123 9.76 -3.08 13.41
N ALA A 124 9.42 -1.91 12.89
CA ALA A 124 8.83 -0.83 13.67
C ALA A 124 7.32 -1.00 13.90
N ILE A 125 6.60 -1.63 12.96
CA ILE A 125 5.14 -1.85 13.03
C ILE A 125 4.79 -3.10 13.81
N PHE A 126 5.51 -4.19 13.57
CA PHE A 126 5.32 -5.47 14.26
C PHE A 126 6.17 -5.56 15.53
N GLY A 127 6.95 -4.51 15.81
CA GLY A 127 8.00 -4.48 16.82
C GLY A 127 9.13 -5.45 16.43
N ALA A 128 10.33 -5.22 16.98
CA ALA A 128 11.45 -6.16 16.86
C ALA A 128 11.21 -7.40 17.73
N GLU A 129 9.99 -7.95 17.66
CA GLU A 129 9.44 -8.88 18.62
C GLU A 129 9.96 -10.28 18.27
N GLU A 130 10.76 -10.75 19.23
CA GLU A 130 11.25 -12.09 19.54
C GLU A 130 10.78 -13.21 18.62
N GLU A 131 11.74 -14.03 18.17
CA GLU A 131 11.53 -15.31 17.48
C GLU A 131 10.27 -15.99 18.01
N PHE A 132 9.14 -15.84 17.30
CA PHE A 132 8.06 -16.78 17.47
C PHE A 132 8.64 -18.11 17.01
N VAL A 133 9.07 -18.92 17.99
CA VAL A 133 9.37 -20.32 17.80
C VAL A 133 8.08 -20.90 17.23
N TYR A 134 8.07 -21.06 15.91
CA TYR A 134 7.07 -21.87 15.23
C TYR A 134 7.38 -23.29 15.69
N THR A 135 6.82 -23.69 16.84
CA THR A 135 6.66 -25.09 17.18
C THR A 135 5.67 -25.64 16.18
N SER A 136 6.23 -26.01 15.02
CA SER A 136 5.57 -26.87 14.06
C SER A 136 5.40 -28.20 14.77
N THR A 137 4.26 -28.40 15.45
CA THR A 137 3.78 -29.76 15.72
C THR A 137 3.23 -30.31 14.40
N THR A 138 4.12 -30.48 13.41
CA THR A 138 3.88 -31.51 12.40
C THR A 138 4.33 -32.78 13.07
N SER A 139 3.37 -33.55 13.59
CA SER A 139 3.61 -34.94 13.93
C SER A 139 3.99 -35.64 12.62
N THR A 140 5.29 -35.66 12.31
CA THR A 140 5.83 -36.65 11.40
C THR A 140 5.80 -37.94 12.19
N GLU A 141 4.72 -38.69 12.02
CA GLU A 141 4.69 -40.13 12.22
C GLU A 141 5.82 -40.70 11.34
N THR A 142 7.01 -40.82 11.94
CA THR A 142 8.18 -41.41 11.33
C THR A 142 7.91 -42.90 11.17
N ALA A 143 7.34 -43.26 10.02
CA ALA A 143 7.60 -44.52 9.39
C ALA A 143 9.10 -44.57 9.04
N GLN A 144 9.93 -45.06 9.97
CA GLN A 144 11.28 -45.54 9.70
C GLN A 144 11.45 -46.92 10.31
N THR A 145 11.13 -47.90 9.48
CA THR A 145 11.75 -49.22 9.51
C THR A 145 13.24 -49.03 9.19
N ASN A 146 14.15 -49.55 10.01
CA ASN A 146 15.40 -50.18 9.54
C ASN A 146 16.09 -50.90 10.69
N GLY A 147 16.58 -52.09 10.36
CA GLY A 147 16.90 -53.17 11.28
C GLY A 147 18.14 -52.95 12.15
N THR A 148 18.08 -53.59 13.30
CA THR A 148 19.21 -53.78 14.21
C THR A 148 20.00 -55.02 13.79
N PRO A 149 21.32 -54.95 13.52
CA PRO A 149 22.20 -56.08 13.72
C PRO A 149 22.77 -55.99 15.13
N VAL A 150 22.43 -56.94 16.01
CA VAL A 150 23.20 -57.17 17.24
C VAL A 150 23.96 -58.46 17.06
N GLY A 151 25.28 -58.34 16.97
CA GLY A 151 26.21 -59.44 17.19
C GLY A 151 26.49 -59.58 18.69
N GLU A 152 26.81 -60.83 19.04
CA GLU A 152 27.20 -61.40 20.34
C GLU A 152 26.11 -61.58 21.40
#